data_AF-A0A1G9KSQ7-F1
#
_entry.id   AF-A0A1G9KSQ7-F1
#
_cell.length_a   1.000
_cell.length_b   1.000
_cell.length_c   1.000
_cell.angle_alpha   90.00
_cell.angle_beta   90.00
_cell.angle_gamma   90.00
#
_symmetry.space_group_name_H-M   'P 1'
#
loop_
_entity.id
_entity.type
_entity.pdbx_description
1 polymer ?
#
loop_
_entity_poly.entity_id
_entity_poly.type
_entity_poly.pdbx_seq_one_letter_code
_entity_poly.pdbx_strand_id
1 'polypeptide(L)'
;MEKNEQQDPDYHHGYSSGMDRANPEIYEGYLSSVVSYDRLRHLITDYREELKEADQDFRQTREEQLQTYGALQQHVGKLDAIQKEVGRQDRQVQETEAEIEELEDRYRKAAPKYSLFAGLLYFVAGLSFVAGDLIISHEIVAYALNIRNTTEAWFFAVGLAMVSILLKPVYDRLIEGPYLQNQESSRKLYAVFKLTLAVFSILTLFILGWFRYEAYRTDKLKQAITQNVKNLQLQQSDPNSSAAIQQVEKQLQQVDVLNQGLVTSPFALASFVLSGVLFAVAGAVCLGISFPVLQGFWFRWLQAGPRLKRLKKLRAGQLQALSETEQGMTEHQIRKETLENKLETLTPLADLDQRRKDLREIIRKLEEECKVAEINRRIAAFNDGFSKGEHARSQMDEDEWKQSRNGIKTNGHHTEPKVNGESH
;
A
#
# COMPACT_ATOMS: atom_id res chain seq x y z
N MET A 1 -67.69 49.95 1.09
CA MET A 1 -67.83 50.01 -0.38
C MET A 1 -68.82 48.93 -0.75
N GLU A 2 -69.89 49.35 -1.42
CA GLU A 2 -71.14 48.63 -1.64
C GLU A 2 -70.93 47.22 -2.19
N LYS A 3 -71.41 46.22 -1.43
CA LYS A 3 -71.73 44.91 -1.96
C LYS A 3 -72.92 45.12 -2.89
N ASN A 4 -72.66 45.12 -4.20
CA ASN A 4 -73.71 44.98 -5.19
C ASN A 4 -74.26 43.56 -5.01
N GLU A 5 -75.32 43.42 -4.21
CA GLU A 5 -76.12 42.20 -4.14
C GLU A 5 -76.70 41.99 -5.56
N GLN A 6 -76.00 41.17 -6.35
CA GLN A 6 -76.60 40.55 -7.52
C GLN A 6 -77.81 39.77 -7.00
N GLN A 7 -78.98 40.40 -7.12
CA GLN A 7 -80.27 39.77 -6.86
C GLN A 7 -80.28 38.42 -7.54
N ASP A 8 -80.55 37.39 -6.73
CA ASP A 8 -80.64 36.01 -7.18
C ASP A 8 -81.56 35.95 -8.42
N PRO A 9 -81.09 35.46 -9.58
CA PRO A 9 -81.92 35.38 -10.79
C PRO A 9 -83.22 34.61 -10.56
N ASP A 10 -83.24 33.70 -9.58
CA ASP A 10 -84.45 33.01 -9.10
C ASP A 10 -85.52 33.97 -8.56
N TYR A 11 -85.11 35.10 -8.00
CA TYR A 11 -85.98 36.15 -7.49
C TYR A 11 -86.58 37.02 -8.60
N HIS A 12 -85.91 37.13 -9.76
CA HIS A 12 -86.39 37.90 -10.91
C HIS A 12 -87.49 37.19 -11.71
N HIS A 13 -87.68 35.89 -11.51
CA HIS A 13 -88.72 35.12 -12.19
C HIS A 13 -90.09 35.11 -11.46
N GLY A 14 -90.35 36.05 -10.55
CA GLY A 14 -91.69 36.31 -10.02
C GLY A 14 -92.27 35.23 -9.09
N TYR A 15 -91.44 34.31 -8.60
CA TYR A 15 -91.89 33.10 -7.90
C TYR A 15 -92.20 33.28 -6.42
N SER A 16 -91.42 34.10 -5.69
CA SER A 16 -91.73 34.40 -4.28
C SER A 16 -92.98 35.27 -4.11
N SER A 17 -93.38 36.00 -5.15
CA SER A 17 -94.59 36.85 -5.18
C SER A 17 -95.82 36.16 -5.79
N GLY A 18 -95.68 34.95 -6.34
CA GLY A 18 -96.77 34.18 -6.96
C GLY A 18 -97.38 34.82 -8.22
N MET A 19 -96.73 35.84 -8.80
CA MET A 19 -97.29 36.60 -9.92
C MET A 19 -97.29 35.81 -11.25
N ASP A 20 -96.36 34.88 -11.45
CA ASP A 20 -96.21 34.15 -12.72
C ASP A 20 -96.94 32.79 -12.78
N ARG A 21 -97.57 32.31 -11.70
CA ARG A 21 -98.32 31.02 -11.62
C ARG A 21 -97.63 29.81 -12.31
N ALA A 22 -96.30 29.76 -12.37
CA ALA A 22 -95.63 28.58 -12.93
C ALA A 22 -95.82 27.35 -12.03
N ASN A 23 -95.82 26.16 -12.64
CA ASN A 23 -95.92 24.89 -11.91
C ASN A 23 -94.66 24.66 -11.04
N PRO A 24 -94.78 24.67 -9.69
CA PRO A 24 -93.64 24.55 -8.79
C PRO A 24 -92.80 23.29 -9.01
N GLU A 25 -93.45 22.15 -9.30
CA GLU A 25 -92.76 20.86 -9.49
C GLU A 25 -91.84 20.86 -10.73
N ILE A 26 -92.25 21.55 -11.80
CA ILE A 26 -91.47 21.62 -13.04
C ILE A 26 -90.25 22.54 -12.86
N TYR A 27 -90.42 23.64 -12.13
CA TYR A 27 -89.34 24.58 -11.84
C TYR A 27 -88.32 24.03 -10.84
N GLU A 28 -88.77 23.36 -9.77
CA GLU A 28 -87.89 22.66 -8.83
C GLU A 28 -87.05 21.60 -9.55
N GLY A 29 -87.65 20.84 -10.47
CA GLY A 29 -86.93 19.88 -11.30
C GLY A 29 -85.91 20.52 -12.25
N TYR A 30 -86.20 21.72 -12.76
CA TYR A 30 -85.24 22.50 -13.55
C TYR A 30 -84.06 22.98 -12.69
N LEU A 31 -84.34 23.66 -11.57
CA LEU A 31 -83.32 24.16 -10.64
C LEU A 31 -82.41 23.05 -10.12
N SER A 32 -83.00 21.92 -9.68
CA SER A 32 -82.22 20.78 -9.20
C SER A 32 -81.30 20.23 -10.28
N SER A 33 -81.76 20.21 -11.53
CA SER A 33 -80.98 19.75 -12.68
C SER A 33 -79.87 20.72 -13.07
N VAL A 34 -80.11 22.04 -13.00
CA VAL A 34 -79.09 23.08 -13.23
C VAL A 34 -77.99 22.99 -12.18
N VAL A 35 -78.35 22.99 -10.90
CA VAL A 35 -77.39 22.91 -9.79
C VAL A 35 -76.60 21.61 -9.83
N SER A 36 -77.25 20.48 -10.12
CA SER A 36 -76.57 19.19 -10.25
C SER A 36 -75.58 19.17 -11.41
N TYR A 37 -75.97 19.72 -12.57
CA TYR A 37 -75.08 19.83 -13.73
C TYR A 37 -73.86 20.71 -13.44
N ASP A 38 -74.06 21.89 -12.85
CA ASP A 38 -72.96 22.80 -12.53
C ASP A 38 -72.02 22.18 -11.48
N ARG A 39 -72.56 21.52 -10.45
CA ARG A 39 -71.77 20.78 -9.47
C ARG A 39 -70.91 19.69 -10.12
N LEU A 40 -71.50 18.85 -10.99
CA LEU A 40 -70.78 17.77 -11.68
C LEU A 40 -69.69 18.35 -12.58
N ARG A 41 -69.96 19.47 -13.27
CA ARG A 41 -68.98 20.15 -14.11
C ARG A 41 -67.79 20.69 -13.32
N HIS A 42 -68.04 21.25 -12.13
CA HIS A 42 -66.98 21.66 -11.21
C HIS A 42 -66.14 20.46 -10.76
N LEU A 43 -66.77 19.39 -10.28
CA LEU A 43 -66.05 18.18 -9.85
C LEU A 43 -65.21 17.55 -10.97
N ILE A 44 -65.73 17.48 -12.19
CA ILE A 44 -64.95 17.00 -13.36
C ILE A 44 -63.73 17.87 -13.60
N THR A 45 -63.86 19.19 -13.42
CA THR A 45 -62.75 20.12 -13.61
C THR A 45 -61.68 19.91 -12.54
N ASP A 46 -62.08 19.80 -11.27
CA ASP A 46 -61.17 19.56 -10.14
C ASP A 46 -60.41 18.23 -10.30
N TYR A 47 -61.11 17.14 -10.63
CA TYR A 47 -60.46 15.84 -10.83
C TYR A 47 -59.57 15.79 -12.08
N ARG A 48 -59.88 16.57 -13.13
CA ARG A 48 -58.99 16.70 -14.30
C ARG A 48 -57.71 17.45 -13.95
N GLU A 49 -57.79 18.43 -13.06
CA GLU A 49 -56.62 19.12 -12.53
C GLU A 49 -55.78 18.17 -11.67
N GLU A 50 -56.40 17.43 -10.76
CA GLU A 50 -55.73 16.40 -9.95
C GLU A 50 -55.08 15.30 -10.81
N LEU A 51 -55.75 14.86 -11.89
CA LEU A 51 -55.17 13.90 -12.83
C LEU A 51 -53.94 14.47 -13.55
N LYS A 52 -53.96 15.77 -13.88
CA LYS A 52 -52.83 16.45 -14.53
C LYS A 52 -51.64 16.55 -13.58
N GLU A 53 -51.88 16.86 -12.30
CA GLU A 53 -50.86 16.82 -11.25
C GLU A 53 -50.30 15.40 -11.09
N ALA A 54 -51.16 14.38 -10.97
CA ALA A 54 -50.73 12.99 -10.87
C ALA A 54 -49.93 12.50 -12.10
N ASP A 55 -50.30 12.95 -13.32
CA ASP A 55 -49.55 12.69 -14.56
C ASP A 55 -48.17 13.37 -14.53
N GLN A 56 -48.07 14.57 -13.97
CA GLN A 56 -46.81 15.30 -13.82
C GLN A 56 -45.91 14.63 -12.78
N ASP A 57 -46.44 14.29 -11.61
CA ASP A 57 -45.72 13.58 -10.55
C ASP A 57 -45.19 12.24 -11.06
N PHE A 58 -46.02 11.47 -11.78
CA PHE A 58 -45.58 10.20 -12.37
C PHE A 58 -44.38 10.38 -13.31
N ARG A 59 -44.40 11.42 -14.16
CA ARG A 59 -43.28 11.70 -15.08
C ARG A 59 -42.03 12.11 -14.32
N GLN A 60 -42.17 13.00 -13.34
CA GLN A 60 -41.05 13.49 -12.51
C GLN A 60 -40.42 12.34 -11.70
N THR A 61 -41.23 11.56 -10.97
CA THR A 61 -40.75 10.40 -10.21
C THR A 61 -40.10 9.36 -11.11
N ARG A 62 -40.64 9.10 -12.31
CA ARG A 62 -40.03 8.16 -13.25
C ARG A 62 -38.66 8.64 -13.73
N GLU A 63 -38.56 9.91 -14.09
CA GLU A 63 -37.29 10.49 -14.51
C GLU A 63 -36.26 10.48 -13.38
N GLU A 64 -36.67 10.85 -12.17
CA GLU A 64 -35.82 10.84 -10.98
C GLU A 64 -35.35 9.43 -10.61
N GLN A 65 -36.23 8.42 -10.70
CA GLN A 65 -35.84 7.01 -10.49
C GLN A 65 -34.82 6.55 -11.53
N LEU A 66 -35.02 6.87 -12.81
CA LEU A 66 -34.07 6.51 -13.87
C LEU A 66 -32.71 7.16 -13.68
N GLN A 67 -32.69 8.46 -13.35
CA GLN A 67 -31.45 9.19 -13.08
C GLN A 67 -30.73 8.63 -11.84
N THR A 68 -31.47 8.36 -10.77
CA THR A 68 -30.92 7.81 -9.52
C THR A 68 -30.36 6.41 -9.74
N TYR A 69 -31.07 5.56 -10.49
CA TYR A 69 -30.59 4.22 -10.84
C TYR A 69 -29.34 4.25 -11.73
N GLY A 70 -29.30 5.14 -12.73
CA GLY A 70 -28.12 5.34 -13.57
C GLY A 70 -26.89 5.78 -12.77
N ALA A 71 -27.08 6.73 -11.84
CA ALA A 71 -26.03 7.17 -10.92
C ALA A 71 -25.57 6.05 -9.98
N LEU A 72 -26.51 5.25 -9.46
CA LEU A 72 -26.22 4.10 -8.60
C LEU A 72 -25.35 3.07 -9.34
N GLN A 73 -25.74 2.70 -10.56
CA GLN A 73 -24.99 1.75 -11.37
C GLN A 73 -23.58 2.24 -11.70
N GLN A 74 -23.41 3.55 -11.96
CA GLN A 74 -22.10 4.15 -12.15
C GLN A 74 -21.22 4.02 -10.89
N HIS A 75 -21.80 4.26 -9.71
CA HIS A 75 -21.07 4.14 -8.44
C HIS A 75 -20.73 2.69 -8.10
N VAL A 76 -21.62 1.74 -8.36
CA VAL A 76 -21.35 0.30 -8.21
C VAL A 76 -20.19 -0.13 -9.12
N GLY A 77 -20.17 0.30 -10.38
CA GLY A 77 -19.06 0.00 -11.30
C GLY A 77 -17.72 0.60 -10.84
N LYS A 78 -17.74 1.83 -10.32
CA LYS A 78 -16.54 2.47 -9.74
C LYS A 78 -16.05 1.75 -8.49
N LEU A 79 -16.96 1.30 -7.62
CA LEU A 79 -16.60 0.54 -6.41
C LEU A 79 -15.89 -0.77 -6.77
N ASP A 80 -16.36 -1.53 -7.74
CA ASP A 80 -15.68 -2.76 -8.19
C ASP A 80 -14.26 -2.47 -8.73
N ALA A 81 -14.11 -1.39 -9.51
CA ALA A 81 -12.81 -0.98 -10.01
C ALA A 81 -11.84 -0.57 -8.89
N ILE A 82 -12.32 0.21 -7.92
CA ILE A 82 -11.51 0.64 -6.76
C ILE A 82 -11.18 -0.56 -5.87
N GLN A 83 -12.13 -1.46 -5.62
CA GLN A 83 -11.89 -2.65 -4.81
C GLN A 83 -10.82 -3.56 -5.42
N LYS A 84 -10.79 -3.69 -6.76
CA LYS A 84 -9.70 -4.39 -7.47
C LYS A 84 -8.36 -3.68 -7.31
N GLU A 85 -8.35 -2.35 -7.36
CA GLU A 85 -7.13 -1.56 -7.15
C GLU A 85 -6.61 -1.67 -5.72
N VAL A 86 -7.48 -1.59 -4.71
CA VAL A 86 -7.16 -1.84 -3.29
C VAL A 86 -6.54 -3.23 -3.14
N GLY A 87 -7.17 -4.27 -3.71
CA GLY A 87 -6.62 -5.63 -3.66
C GLY A 87 -5.26 -5.79 -4.36
N ARG A 88 -4.99 -5.00 -5.41
CA ARG A 88 -3.68 -4.97 -6.08
C ARG A 88 -2.63 -4.28 -5.22
N GLN A 89 -2.95 -3.14 -4.62
CA GLN A 89 -2.06 -2.38 -3.76
C GLN A 89 -1.74 -3.15 -2.47
N ASP A 90 -2.73 -3.80 -1.86
CA ASP A 90 -2.55 -4.64 -0.67
C ASP A 90 -1.57 -5.80 -0.96
N ARG A 91 -1.69 -6.47 -2.11
CA ARG A 91 -0.71 -7.48 -2.52
C ARG A 91 0.71 -6.92 -2.66
N GLN A 92 0.86 -5.73 -3.24
CA GLN A 92 2.18 -5.08 -3.35
C GLN A 92 2.78 -4.73 -1.98
N VAL A 93 1.94 -4.31 -1.03
CA VAL A 93 2.34 -4.07 0.36
C VAL A 93 2.81 -5.38 1.00
N GLN A 94 2.04 -6.46 0.85
CA GLN A 94 2.38 -7.78 1.40
C GLN A 94 3.67 -8.36 0.80
N GLU A 95 3.88 -8.24 -0.51
CA GLU A 95 5.13 -8.64 -1.18
C GLU A 95 6.33 -7.84 -0.62
N THR A 96 6.15 -6.52 -0.46
CA THR A 96 7.20 -5.66 0.10
C THR A 96 7.47 -5.98 1.58
N GLU A 97 6.44 -6.30 2.36
CA GLU A 97 6.58 -6.75 3.75
C GLU A 97 7.31 -8.08 3.86
N ALA A 98 6.99 -9.05 3.01
CA ALA A 98 7.69 -10.32 2.94
C ALA A 98 9.17 -10.14 2.59
N GLU A 99 9.50 -9.27 1.63
CA GLU A 99 10.89 -8.93 1.32
C GLU A 99 11.61 -8.25 2.50
N ILE A 100 10.91 -7.38 3.24
CA ILE A 100 11.47 -6.76 4.44
C ILE A 100 11.74 -7.82 5.50
N GLU A 101 10.79 -8.71 5.79
CA GLU A 101 10.93 -9.76 6.80
C GLU A 101 12.08 -10.71 6.46
N GLU A 102 12.17 -11.16 5.21
CA GLU A 102 13.26 -12.01 4.75
C GLU A 102 14.62 -11.31 4.90
N LEU A 103 14.70 -10.03 4.51
CA LEU A 103 15.94 -9.26 4.63
C LEU A 103 16.28 -8.96 6.10
N GLU A 104 15.29 -8.73 6.97
CA GLU A 104 15.49 -8.57 8.42
C GLU A 104 16.00 -9.86 9.06
N ASP A 105 15.46 -11.02 8.69
CA ASP A 105 15.94 -12.31 9.19
C ASP A 105 17.39 -12.56 8.75
N ARG A 106 17.72 -12.34 7.47
CA ARG A 106 19.11 -12.39 6.98
C ARG A 106 20.00 -11.38 7.70
N TYR A 107 19.50 -10.17 7.96
CA TYR A 107 20.24 -9.13 8.70
C TYR A 107 20.54 -9.54 10.14
N ARG A 108 19.57 -10.15 10.84
CA ARG A 108 19.72 -10.67 12.21
C ARG A 108 20.68 -11.85 12.26
N LYS A 109 20.58 -12.80 11.32
CA LYS A 109 21.51 -13.95 11.20
C LYS A 109 22.94 -13.52 10.92
N ALA A 110 23.14 -12.44 10.16
CA ALA A 110 24.46 -11.88 9.86
C ALA A 110 25.04 -10.99 10.98
N ALA A 111 24.44 -10.94 12.18
CA ALA A 111 24.95 -10.15 13.29
C ALA A 111 26.28 -10.73 13.81
N PRO A 112 27.41 -9.99 13.71
CA PRO A 112 28.68 -10.47 14.24
C PRO A 112 28.63 -10.52 15.77
N LYS A 113 29.17 -11.60 16.36
CA LYS A 113 29.28 -11.77 17.83
C LYS A 113 30.32 -10.81 18.45
N TYR A 114 31.25 -10.30 17.65
CA TYR A 114 32.33 -9.40 18.06
C TYR A 114 32.13 -8.01 17.45
N SER A 115 32.64 -6.99 18.14
CA SER A 115 32.67 -5.61 17.63
C SER A 115 33.50 -5.52 16.34
N LEU A 116 33.11 -4.62 15.42
CA LEU A 116 33.89 -4.29 14.22
C LEU A 116 35.34 -3.97 14.59
N PHE A 117 35.54 -3.21 15.66
CA PHE A 117 36.87 -2.81 16.12
C PHE A 117 37.72 -4.03 16.50
N ALA A 118 37.12 -5.01 17.17
CA ALA A 118 37.80 -6.27 17.47
C ALA A 118 38.14 -7.03 16.19
N GLY A 119 37.21 -7.11 15.23
CA GLY A 119 37.46 -7.72 13.92
C GLY A 119 38.61 -7.06 13.16
N LEU A 120 38.69 -5.72 13.17
CA LEU A 120 39.76 -4.96 12.55
C LEU A 120 41.11 -5.18 13.25
N LEU A 121 41.13 -5.18 14.58
CA LEU A 121 42.35 -5.49 15.34
C LEU A 121 42.85 -6.92 15.04
N TYR A 122 41.97 -7.91 14.99
CA TYR A 122 42.34 -9.27 14.61
C TYR A 122 42.80 -9.37 13.16
N PHE A 123 42.23 -8.57 12.25
CA PHE A 123 42.68 -8.52 10.86
C PHE A 123 44.12 -7.97 10.75
N VAL A 124 44.39 -6.84 11.41
CA VAL A 124 45.73 -6.24 11.46
C VAL A 124 46.72 -7.20 12.13
N ALA A 125 46.35 -7.80 13.25
CA ALA A 125 47.19 -8.79 13.92
C ALA A 125 47.47 -10.00 13.02
N GLY A 126 46.47 -10.53 12.32
CA GLY A 126 46.63 -11.63 11.37
C GLY A 126 47.58 -11.26 10.23
N LEU A 127 47.46 -10.05 9.67
CA LEU A 127 48.37 -9.54 8.65
C LEU A 127 49.80 -9.39 9.18
N SER A 128 49.97 -8.91 10.42
CA SER A 128 51.27 -8.83 11.09
C SER A 128 51.89 -10.21 11.34
N PHE A 129 51.10 -11.22 11.68
CA PHE A 129 51.58 -12.60 11.84
C PHE A 129 52.05 -13.19 10.50
N VAL A 130 51.31 -12.98 9.41
CA VAL A 130 51.74 -13.42 8.06
C VAL A 130 53.01 -12.71 7.62
N ALA A 131 53.12 -11.39 7.86
CA ALA A 131 54.33 -10.64 7.57
C ALA A 131 55.53 -11.11 8.41
N GLY A 132 55.31 -11.41 9.70
CA GLY A 132 56.32 -11.98 10.59
C GLY A 132 56.79 -13.37 10.16
N ASP A 133 55.86 -14.24 9.77
CA ASP A 133 56.16 -15.58 9.24
C ASP A 133 57.02 -15.49 7.97
N LEU A 134 56.73 -14.52 7.11
CA LEU A 134 57.45 -14.29 5.87
C LEU A 134 58.90 -13.83 6.12
N ILE A 135 59.10 -12.86 7.03
CA ILE A 135 60.44 -12.37 7.38
C ILE A 135 61.28 -13.48 8.01
N ILE A 136 60.69 -14.21 8.97
CA ILE A 136 61.38 -15.31 9.66
C ILE A 136 61.70 -16.45 8.67
N SER A 137 60.75 -16.82 7.81
CA SER A 137 60.97 -17.84 6.77
C SER A 137 62.03 -17.42 5.76
N HIS A 138 62.09 -16.14 5.36
CA HIS A 138 63.13 -15.63 4.49
C HIS A 138 64.52 -15.73 5.13
N GLU A 139 64.66 -15.32 6.40
CA GLU A 139 65.93 -15.46 7.13
C GLU A 139 66.35 -16.93 7.24
N ILE A 140 65.43 -17.83 7.61
CA ILE A 140 65.73 -19.26 7.75
C ILE A 140 66.16 -19.89 6.42
N VAL A 141 65.47 -19.58 5.32
CA VAL A 141 65.78 -20.13 3.99
C VAL A 141 67.13 -19.62 3.48
N ALA A 142 67.44 -18.34 3.71
CA ALA A 142 68.73 -17.76 3.35
C ALA A 142 69.90 -18.37 4.15
N TYR A 143 69.70 -18.63 5.46
CA TYR A 143 70.74 -19.21 6.32
C TYR A 143 70.88 -20.74 6.18
N ALA A 144 69.78 -21.49 6.06
CA ALA A 144 69.80 -22.96 6.14
C ALA A 144 69.98 -23.66 4.78
N LEU A 145 69.45 -23.09 3.68
CA LEU A 145 69.56 -23.67 2.34
C LEU A 145 70.75 -23.11 1.53
N ASN A 146 71.49 -22.13 2.08
CA ASN A 146 72.63 -21.45 1.44
C ASN A 146 72.33 -21.03 -0.02
N ILE A 147 71.08 -20.62 -0.28
CA ILE A 147 70.65 -20.16 -1.60
C ILE A 147 71.19 -18.74 -1.77
N ARG A 148 72.20 -18.61 -2.65
CA ARG A 148 72.94 -17.36 -2.87
C ARG A 148 72.11 -16.27 -3.58
N ASN A 149 70.95 -16.62 -4.14
CA ASN A 149 70.06 -15.69 -4.82
C ASN A 149 68.89 -15.24 -3.92
N THR A 150 68.87 -13.95 -3.58
CA THR A 150 67.86 -13.35 -2.69
C THR A 150 66.44 -13.47 -3.26
N THR A 151 66.27 -13.38 -4.57
CA THR A 151 64.94 -13.44 -5.21
C THR A 151 64.27 -14.82 -5.06
N GLU A 152 65.04 -15.91 -5.15
CA GLU A 152 64.55 -17.27 -5.02
C GLU A 152 64.16 -17.61 -3.57
N ALA A 153 64.92 -17.09 -2.60
CA ALA A 153 64.60 -17.20 -1.17
C ALA A 153 63.27 -16.50 -0.81
N TRP A 154 62.98 -15.35 -1.43
CA TRP A 154 61.69 -14.65 -1.26
C TRP A 154 60.51 -15.46 -1.81
N PHE A 155 60.63 -16.08 -2.99
CA PHE A 155 59.55 -16.91 -3.53
C PHE A 155 59.27 -18.15 -2.67
N PHE A 156 60.32 -18.79 -2.15
CA PHE A 156 60.16 -19.94 -1.27
C PHE A 156 59.57 -19.55 0.10
N ALA A 157 59.99 -18.42 0.67
CA ALA A 157 59.41 -17.86 1.89
C ALA A 157 57.94 -17.49 1.74
N VAL A 158 57.55 -16.91 0.59
CA VAL A 158 56.14 -16.66 0.26
C VAL A 158 55.36 -17.96 0.12
N GLY A 159 55.95 -19.00 -0.49
CA GLY A 159 55.34 -20.32 -0.60
C GLY A 159 55.06 -20.99 0.75
N LEU A 160 56.00 -20.89 1.70
CA LEU A 160 55.82 -21.36 3.08
C LEU A 160 54.79 -20.51 3.84
N ALA A 161 54.84 -19.18 3.71
CA ALA A 161 53.85 -18.29 4.33
C ALA A 161 52.43 -18.55 3.80
N MET A 162 52.25 -18.97 2.54
CA MET A 162 50.95 -19.36 2.00
C MET A 162 50.39 -20.65 2.63
N VAL A 163 51.21 -21.49 3.27
CA VAL A 163 50.71 -22.66 4.02
C VAL A 163 49.80 -22.22 5.17
N SER A 164 50.06 -21.06 5.78
CA SER A 164 49.18 -20.45 6.80
C SER A 164 47.80 -20.09 6.25
N ILE A 165 47.74 -19.63 4.99
CA ILE A 165 46.51 -19.29 4.28
C ILE A 165 45.76 -20.58 3.89
N LEU A 166 46.48 -21.65 3.53
CA LEU A 166 45.92 -22.98 3.26
C LEU A 166 45.39 -23.69 4.51
N LEU A 167 45.94 -23.38 5.69
CA LEU A 167 45.44 -23.91 6.96
C LEU A 167 44.07 -23.31 7.35
N LYS A 168 43.72 -22.14 6.81
CA LYS A 168 42.43 -21.48 7.06
C LYS A 168 41.22 -22.31 6.61
N PRO A 169 41.10 -22.80 5.36
CA PRO A 169 39.98 -23.67 4.99
C PRO A 169 39.92 -24.97 5.80
N VAL A 170 41.05 -25.45 6.33
CA VAL A 170 41.08 -26.58 7.27
C VAL A 170 40.49 -26.15 8.62
N TYR A 171 40.89 -25.00 9.18
CA TYR A 171 40.32 -24.44 10.40
C TYR A 171 38.81 -24.17 10.27
N ASP A 172 38.40 -23.48 9.21
CA ASP A 172 37.01 -23.12 8.95
C ASP A 172 36.12 -24.38 8.82
N ARG A 173 36.63 -25.44 8.18
CA ARG A 173 35.89 -26.69 7.95
C ARG A 173 35.91 -27.66 9.13
N LEU A 174 37.04 -27.81 9.82
CA LEU A 174 37.20 -28.81 10.90
C LEU A 174 36.75 -28.27 12.27
N ILE A 175 36.89 -26.97 12.51
CA ILE A 175 36.70 -26.37 13.85
C ILE A 175 35.52 -25.39 13.86
N GLU A 176 35.43 -24.47 12.89
CA GLU A 176 34.37 -23.45 12.88
C GLU A 176 33.00 -24.00 12.43
N GLY A 177 32.97 -24.83 11.37
CA GLY A 177 31.76 -25.51 10.88
C GLY A 177 30.94 -26.23 11.97
N PRO A 178 31.52 -27.19 12.74
CA PRO A 178 30.79 -27.90 13.79
C PRO A 178 30.44 -27.02 15.01
N TYR A 179 31.15 -25.91 15.24
CA TYR A 179 30.83 -24.96 16.31
C TYR A 179 29.64 -24.05 15.97
N LEU A 180 29.48 -23.69 14.69
CA LEU A 180 28.34 -22.88 14.22
C LEU A 180 27.04 -23.70 14.11
N GLN A 181 27.11 -25.00 13.82
CA GLN A 181 25.93 -25.87 13.70
C GLN A 181 25.40 -26.43 15.05
N ASN A 182 26.26 -26.74 16.02
CA ASN A 182 25.86 -27.34 17.30
C ASN A 182 26.66 -26.77 18.48
N GLN A 183 26.17 -25.66 19.04
CA GLN A 183 26.87 -24.86 20.05
C GLN A 183 27.10 -25.60 21.39
N GLU A 184 26.27 -26.60 21.75
CA GLU A 184 26.36 -27.30 23.03
C GLU A 184 27.36 -28.46 23.05
N SER A 185 27.39 -29.32 22.03
CA SER A 185 28.32 -30.47 21.97
C SER A 185 29.74 -30.05 21.56
N SER A 186 29.87 -29.04 20.70
CA SER A 186 31.17 -28.59 20.16
C SER A 186 31.94 -27.66 21.13
N ARG A 187 31.32 -27.24 22.23
CA ARG A 187 31.95 -26.35 23.23
C ARG A 187 33.15 -27.00 23.93
N LYS A 188 33.08 -28.31 24.21
CA LYS A 188 34.18 -29.07 24.83
C LYS A 188 35.35 -29.22 23.87
N LEU A 189 35.10 -29.55 22.60
CA LEU A 189 36.13 -29.69 21.57
C LEU A 189 36.86 -28.35 21.34
N TYR A 190 36.10 -27.26 21.27
CA TYR A 190 36.64 -25.91 21.12
C TYR A 190 37.42 -25.43 22.35
N ALA A 191 36.98 -25.79 23.56
CA ALA A 191 37.71 -25.50 24.79
C ALA A 191 39.03 -26.29 24.90
N VAL A 192 39.01 -27.57 24.55
CA VAL A 192 40.22 -28.42 24.49
C VAL A 192 41.19 -27.89 23.45
N PHE A 193 40.70 -27.50 22.26
CA PHE A 193 41.54 -26.89 21.22
C PHE A 193 42.22 -25.60 21.70
N LYS A 194 41.48 -24.71 22.39
CA LYS A 194 42.05 -23.50 22.99
C LYS A 194 43.11 -23.82 24.06
N LEU A 195 42.85 -24.80 24.91
CA LEU A 195 43.78 -25.24 25.94
C LEU A 195 45.06 -25.81 25.30
N THR A 196 44.93 -26.69 24.29
CA THR A 196 46.08 -27.26 23.58
C THR A 196 46.89 -26.19 22.86
N LEU A 197 46.24 -25.22 22.22
CA LEU A 197 46.90 -24.12 21.54
C LEU A 197 47.62 -23.18 22.52
N ALA A 198 47.01 -22.92 23.69
CA ALA A 198 47.63 -22.14 24.76
C ALA A 198 48.87 -22.85 25.34
N VAL A 199 48.75 -24.14 25.68
CA VAL A 199 49.88 -24.96 26.18
C VAL A 199 50.99 -25.02 25.15
N PHE A 200 50.65 -25.25 23.87
CA PHE A 200 51.62 -25.28 22.78
C PHE A 200 52.30 -23.92 22.62
N SER A 201 51.55 -22.81 22.67
CA SER A 201 52.12 -21.46 22.61
C SER A 201 53.03 -21.13 23.78
N ILE A 202 52.75 -21.61 25.00
CA ILE A 202 53.63 -21.42 26.17
C ILE A 202 54.92 -22.21 25.98
N LEU A 203 54.81 -23.46 25.55
CA LEU A 203 55.95 -24.35 25.33
C LEU A 203 56.91 -23.76 24.29
N THR A 204 56.37 -23.14 23.25
CA THR A 204 57.18 -22.56 22.18
C THR A 204 57.73 -21.18 22.51
N LEU A 205 57.03 -20.34 23.27
CA LEU A 205 57.61 -19.14 23.85
C LEU A 205 58.80 -19.48 24.76
N PHE A 206 58.69 -20.57 25.52
CA PHE A 206 59.78 -21.08 26.35
C PHE A 206 60.98 -21.53 25.50
N ILE A 207 60.74 -22.33 24.45
CA ILE A 207 61.79 -22.79 23.53
C ILE A 207 62.44 -21.61 22.78
N LEU A 208 61.66 -20.68 22.24
CA LEU A 208 62.16 -19.46 21.58
C LEU A 208 62.95 -18.57 22.55
N GLY A 209 62.50 -18.44 23.80
CA GLY A 209 63.21 -17.72 24.85
C GLY A 209 64.58 -18.35 25.14
N TRP A 210 64.64 -19.68 25.20
CA TRP A 210 65.87 -20.44 25.36
C TRP A 210 66.84 -20.25 24.19
N PHE A 211 66.36 -20.34 22.95
CA PHE A 211 67.20 -20.14 21.77
C PHE A 211 67.68 -18.70 21.61
N ARG A 212 66.84 -17.71 21.91
CA ARG A 212 67.24 -16.30 21.93
C ARG A 212 68.34 -16.06 22.97
N TYR A 213 68.26 -16.75 24.11
CA TYR A 213 69.31 -16.73 25.13
C TYR A 213 70.60 -17.41 24.63
N GLU A 214 70.52 -18.55 23.96
CA GLU A 214 71.68 -19.24 23.37
C GLU A 214 72.34 -18.44 22.24
N ALA A 215 71.56 -17.83 21.34
CA ALA A 215 72.05 -16.95 20.30
C ALA A 215 72.75 -15.71 20.90
N TYR A 216 72.15 -15.07 21.90
CA TYR A 216 72.75 -13.94 22.61
C TYR A 216 74.05 -14.32 23.32
N ARG A 217 74.09 -15.50 23.95
CA ARG A 217 75.31 -16.04 24.59
C ARG A 217 76.40 -16.29 23.56
N THR A 218 76.04 -16.82 22.40
CA THR A 218 76.99 -17.14 21.32
C THR A 218 77.54 -15.88 20.65
N ASP A 219 76.70 -14.87 20.42
CA ASP A 219 77.16 -13.56 19.91
C ASP A 219 78.04 -12.82 20.93
N LYS A 220 77.71 -12.89 22.22
CA LYS A 220 78.59 -12.39 23.29
C LYS A 220 79.95 -13.11 23.30
N LEU A 221 79.96 -14.43 23.12
CA LEU A 221 81.20 -15.21 23.02
C LEU A 221 82.00 -14.84 21.77
N LYS A 222 81.35 -14.68 20.62
CA LYS A 222 81.99 -14.20 19.38
C LYS A 222 82.60 -12.81 19.54
N GLN A 223 81.88 -11.88 20.17
CA GLN A 223 82.37 -10.53 20.44
C GLN A 223 83.55 -10.55 21.42
N ALA A 224 83.46 -11.33 22.50
CA ALA A 224 84.54 -11.48 23.47
C ALA A 224 85.80 -12.10 22.85
N ILE A 225 85.65 -13.14 22.02
CA ILE A 225 86.77 -13.77 21.31
C ILE A 225 87.37 -12.81 20.26
N THR A 226 86.54 -12.09 19.50
CA THR A 226 87.03 -11.10 18.53
C THR A 226 87.79 -9.96 19.22
N GLN A 227 87.33 -9.53 20.39
CA GLN A 227 88.04 -8.54 21.21
C GLN A 227 89.35 -9.11 21.78
N ASN A 228 89.37 -10.38 22.23
CA ASN A 228 90.58 -11.04 22.67
C ASN A 228 91.60 -11.23 21.55
N VAL A 229 91.16 -11.57 20.34
CA VAL A 229 92.03 -11.67 19.14
C VAL A 229 92.62 -10.30 18.80
N LYS A 230 91.81 -9.23 18.83
CA LYS A 230 92.31 -7.86 18.63
C LYS A 230 93.30 -7.44 19.71
N ASN A 231 93.04 -7.77 20.98
CA ASN A 231 93.95 -7.48 22.08
C ASN A 231 95.26 -8.28 21.97
N LEU A 232 95.22 -9.56 21.61
CA LEU A 232 96.41 -10.38 21.37
C LEU A 232 97.24 -9.87 20.18
N GLN A 233 96.59 -9.38 19.12
CA GLN A 233 97.26 -8.70 18.00
C GLN A 233 97.91 -7.37 18.41
N LEU A 234 97.33 -6.65 19.37
CA LEU A 234 97.87 -5.37 19.86
C LEU A 234 98.98 -5.55 20.92
N GLN A 235 98.99 -6.67 21.65
CA GLN A 235 99.97 -6.96 22.71
C GLN A 235 101.26 -7.60 22.19
N GLN A 236 101.28 -8.11 20.94
CA GLN A 236 102.46 -8.70 20.32
C GLN A 236 103.06 -7.78 19.27
N SER A 237 104.28 -7.31 19.51
CA SER A 237 104.99 -6.34 18.67
C SER A 237 105.64 -6.94 17.41
N ASP A 238 105.40 -8.21 17.09
CA ASP A 238 106.04 -8.89 15.95
C ASP A 238 105.00 -9.67 15.10
N PRO A 239 104.63 -9.18 13.90
CA PRO A 239 103.47 -9.66 13.14
C PRO A 239 103.64 -11.02 12.44
N ASN A 240 104.80 -11.68 12.54
CA ASN A 240 105.12 -12.92 11.80
C ASN A 240 105.53 -14.12 12.67
N SER A 241 105.26 -14.11 13.99
CA SER A 241 105.54 -15.30 14.79
C SER A 241 104.55 -16.44 14.44
N SER A 242 105.08 -17.56 13.93
CA SER A 242 104.29 -18.71 13.49
C SER A 242 103.44 -19.34 14.61
N ALA A 243 103.85 -19.17 15.87
CA ALA A 243 103.11 -19.62 17.04
C ALA A 243 101.85 -18.78 17.33
N ALA A 244 101.89 -17.46 17.08
CA ALA A 244 100.74 -16.57 17.26
C ALA A 244 99.68 -16.81 16.19
N ILE A 245 100.11 -17.01 14.93
CA ILE A 245 99.21 -17.34 13.82
C ILE A 245 98.50 -18.67 14.09
N GLN A 246 99.20 -19.69 14.59
CA GLN A 246 98.59 -20.98 14.95
C GLN A 246 97.63 -20.90 16.13
N GLN A 247 97.86 -20.02 17.11
CA GLN A 247 96.92 -19.83 18.23
C GLN A 247 95.66 -19.08 17.80
N VAL A 248 95.81 -18.05 16.96
CA VAL A 248 94.69 -17.33 16.36
C VAL A 248 93.87 -18.25 15.44
N GLU A 249 94.54 -19.08 14.64
CA GLU A 249 93.88 -20.02 13.74
C GLU A 249 93.15 -21.14 14.50
N LYS A 250 93.70 -21.65 15.62
CA LYS A 250 93.00 -22.59 16.49
C LYS A 250 91.76 -21.98 17.16
N GLN A 251 91.81 -20.73 17.58
CA GLN A 251 90.64 -20.05 18.17
C GLN A 251 89.58 -19.73 17.10
N LEU A 252 89.98 -19.38 15.88
CA LEU A 252 89.08 -19.22 14.74
C LEU A 252 88.41 -20.54 14.35
N GLN A 253 89.17 -21.65 14.30
CA GLN A 253 88.62 -22.98 14.03
C GLN A 253 87.63 -23.44 15.13
N GLN A 254 87.88 -23.11 16.40
CA GLN A 254 86.92 -23.39 17.47
C GLN A 254 85.62 -22.60 17.32
N VAL A 255 85.68 -21.37 16.80
CA VAL A 255 84.49 -20.56 16.48
C VAL A 255 83.73 -21.14 15.29
N ASP A 256 84.42 -21.63 14.25
CA ASP A 256 83.78 -22.28 13.10
C ASP A 256 83.11 -23.60 13.45
N VAL A 257 83.73 -24.42 14.31
CA VAL A 257 83.13 -25.67 14.82
C VAL A 257 81.91 -25.38 15.71
N LEU A 258 81.95 -24.33 16.55
CA LEU A 258 80.78 -23.90 17.33
C LEU A 258 79.65 -23.37 16.44
N ASN A 259 79.98 -22.59 15.40
CA ASN A 259 79.01 -22.11 14.42
C ASN A 259 78.35 -23.27 13.66
N GLN A 260 79.14 -24.23 13.18
CA GLN A 260 78.61 -25.41 12.51
C GLN A 260 77.75 -26.25 13.47
N GLY A 261 78.15 -26.42 14.72
CA GLY A 261 77.40 -27.16 15.73
C GLY A 261 76.05 -26.55 16.10
N LEU A 262 75.92 -25.21 16.13
CA LEU A 262 74.64 -24.55 16.38
C LEU A 262 73.72 -24.55 15.15
N VAL A 263 74.25 -24.33 13.95
CA VAL A 263 73.45 -24.25 12.71
C VAL A 263 72.99 -25.64 12.24
N THR A 264 73.76 -26.70 12.53
CA THR A 264 73.40 -28.09 12.17
C THR A 264 72.72 -28.86 13.30
N SER A 265 72.50 -28.24 14.47
CA SER A 265 71.80 -28.89 15.57
C SER A 265 70.36 -29.23 15.14
N PRO A 266 69.94 -30.51 15.17
CA PRO A 266 68.57 -30.92 14.83
C PRO A 266 67.52 -30.17 15.65
N PHE A 267 67.88 -29.71 16.84
CA PHE A 267 67.00 -28.97 17.74
C PHE A 267 66.77 -27.52 17.27
N ALA A 268 67.75 -26.86 16.65
CA ALA A 268 67.61 -25.51 16.09
C ALA A 268 66.65 -25.52 14.89
N LEU A 269 66.85 -26.46 13.95
CA LEU A 269 65.93 -26.68 12.82
C LEU A 269 64.51 -26.99 13.31
N ALA A 270 64.37 -27.85 14.32
CA ALA A 270 63.06 -28.17 14.90
C ALA A 270 62.37 -26.94 15.50
N SER A 271 63.08 -26.09 16.25
CA SER A 271 62.52 -24.85 16.81
C SER A 271 62.12 -23.84 15.75
N PHE A 272 62.87 -23.74 14.66
CA PHE A 272 62.54 -22.86 13.54
C PHE A 272 61.28 -23.30 12.82
N VAL A 273 61.17 -24.59 12.50
CA VAL A 273 59.95 -25.17 11.92
C VAL A 273 58.76 -24.99 12.87
N LEU A 274 58.96 -25.22 14.17
CA LEU A 274 57.93 -25.07 15.19
C LEU A 274 57.44 -23.61 15.32
N SER A 275 58.35 -22.65 15.23
CA SER A 275 58.03 -21.22 15.23
C SER A 275 57.24 -20.81 13.99
N GLY A 276 57.63 -21.27 12.80
CA GLY A 276 56.88 -21.00 11.56
C GLY A 276 55.47 -21.59 11.60
N VAL A 277 55.32 -22.84 12.05
CA VAL A 277 54.00 -23.46 12.23
C VAL A 277 53.13 -22.68 13.21
N LEU A 278 53.70 -22.10 14.26
CA LEU A 278 52.95 -21.29 15.22
C LEU A 278 52.53 -19.93 14.68
N PHE A 279 53.42 -19.24 13.98
CA PHE A 279 53.08 -18.00 13.31
C PHE A 279 51.97 -18.22 12.28
N ALA A 280 52.03 -19.33 11.54
CA ALA A 280 51.00 -19.75 10.61
C ALA A 280 49.65 -20.04 11.30
N VAL A 281 49.66 -20.80 12.41
CA VAL A 281 48.45 -21.11 13.18
C VAL A 281 47.85 -19.86 13.83
N ALA A 282 48.68 -18.98 14.42
CA ALA A 282 48.23 -17.72 15.00
C ALA A 282 47.63 -16.79 13.94
N GLY A 283 48.28 -16.66 12.78
CA GLY A 283 47.76 -15.91 11.63
C GLY A 283 46.42 -16.47 11.14
N ALA A 284 46.31 -17.79 11.00
CA ALA A 284 45.07 -18.46 10.59
C ALA A 284 43.92 -18.22 11.58
N VAL A 285 44.17 -18.30 12.89
CA VAL A 285 43.14 -18.04 13.92
C VAL A 285 42.71 -16.58 13.92
N CYS A 286 43.67 -15.63 13.84
CA CYS A 286 43.35 -14.20 13.79
C CYS A 286 42.53 -13.84 12.54
N LEU A 287 42.91 -14.36 11.36
CA LEU A 287 42.18 -14.15 10.11
C LEU A 287 40.84 -14.89 10.05
N GLY A 288 40.74 -16.05 10.72
CA GLY A 288 39.50 -16.82 10.89
C GLY A 288 38.47 -16.06 11.73
N ILE A 289 38.90 -15.34 12.77
CA ILE A 289 37.99 -14.51 13.56
C ILE A 289 37.65 -13.20 12.84
N SER A 290 38.61 -12.57 12.17
CA SER A 290 38.39 -11.26 11.56
C SER A 290 37.47 -11.30 10.34
N PHE A 291 37.59 -12.33 9.49
CA PHE A 291 36.93 -12.36 8.19
C PHE A 291 35.39 -12.46 8.28
N PRO A 292 34.81 -13.35 9.10
CA PRO A 292 33.35 -13.42 9.30
C PRO A 292 32.79 -12.12 9.91
N VAL A 293 33.54 -11.48 10.82
CA VAL A 293 33.14 -10.20 11.44
C VAL A 293 33.11 -9.08 10.39
N LEU A 294 34.14 -8.97 9.55
CA LEU A 294 34.17 -8.00 8.46
C LEU A 294 33.09 -8.27 7.41
N GLN A 295 32.89 -9.52 7.00
CA GLN A 295 31.88 -9.89 6.01
C GLN A 295 30.47 -9.62 6.51
N GLY A 296 30.16 -9.96 7.76
CA GLY A 296 28.87 -9.67 8.39
C GLY A 296 28.60 -8.17 8.46
N PHE A 297 29.61 -7.37 8.84
CA PHE A 297 29.47 -5.92 8.85
C PHE A 297 29.31 -5.33 7.45
N TRP A 298 30.09 -5.80 6.48
CA TRP A 298 30.00 -5.37 5.08
C TRP A 298 28.60 -5.62 4.52
N PHE A 299 28.05 -6.82 4.71
CA PHE A 299 26.69 -7.15 4.31
C PHE A 299 25.66 -6.24 5.00
N ARG A 300 25.76 -6.06 6.32
CA ARG A 300 24.80 -5.26 7.10
C ARG A 300 24.83 -3.78 6.73
N TRP A 301 26.02 -3.20 6.55
CA TRP A 301 26.19 -1.77 6.32
C TRP A 301 25.99 -1.40 4.85
N LEU A 302 26.59 -2.14 3.91
CA LEU A 302 26.62 -1.76 2.51
C LEU A 302 25.42 -2.30 1.71
N GLN A 303 24.95 -3.51 2.01
CA GLN A 303 23.92 -4.17 1.21
C GLN A 303 22.54 -4.13 1.89
N ALA A 304 22.43 -4.71 3.08
CA ALA A 304 21.15 -4.90 3.75
C ALA A 304 20.59 -3.59 4.32
N GLY A 305 21.40 -2.79 5.01
CA GLY A 305 20.98 -1.53 5.63
C GLY A 305 20.29 -0.55 4.68
N PRO A 306 20.94 -0.10 3.58
CA PRO A 306 20.33 0.84 2.65
C PRO A 306 19.12 0.22 1.91
N ARG A 307 19.16 -1.06 1.57
CA ARG A 307 18.03 -1.76 0.94
C ARG A 307 16.82 -1.82 1.89
N LEU A 308 17.03 -2.13 3.16
CA LEU A 308 15.97 -2.16 4.18
C LEU A 308 15.32 -0.79 4.35
N LYS A 309 16.12 0.29 4.39
CA LYS A 309 15.59 1.67 4.45
C LYS A 309 14.77 2.03 3.21
N ARG A 310 15.23 1.63 2.02
CA ARG A 310 14.49 1.86 0.77
C ARG A 310 13.15 1.11 0.76
N LEU A 311 13.14 -0.17 1.13
CA LEU A 311 11.93 -0.97 1.20
C LEU A 311 10.95 -0.43 2.25
N LYS A 312 11.43 -0.03 3.44
CA LYS A 312 10.57 0.60 4.47
C LYS A 312 9.96 1.92 3.99
N LYS A 313 10.71 2.72 3.23
CA LYS A 313 10.18 3.95 2.62
C LYS A 313 9.16 3.65 1.53
N LEU A 314 9.42 2.64 0.69
CA LEU A 314 8.49 2.18 -0.33
C LEU A 314 7.17 1.71 0.29
N ARG A 315 7.24 0.84 1.31
CA ARG A 315 6.08 0.39 2.09
C ARG A 315 5.27 1.54 2.65
N ALA A 316 5.92 2.54 3.24
CA ALA A 316 5.22 3.72 3.77
C ALA A 316 4.47 4.49 2.68
N GLY A 317 5.07 4.65 1.50
CA GLY A 317 4.41 5.27 0.35
C GLY A 317 3.24 4.44 -0.19
N GLN A 318 3.39 3.12 -0.26
CA GLN A 318 2.33 2.20 -0.69
C GLN A 318 1.15 2.21 0.30
N LEU A 319 1.42 2.20 1.61
CA LEU A 319 0.38 2.29 2.65
C LEU A 319 -0.38 3.62 2.57
N GLN A 320 0.31 4.72 2.28
CA GLN A 320 -0.35 6.00 2.07
C GLN A 320 -1.27 5.96 0.85
N ALA A 321 -0.78 5.46 -0.30
CA ALA A 321 -1.59 5.32 -1.51
C ALA A 321 -2.79 4.38 -1.32
N LEU A 322 -2.61 3.30 -0.55
CA LEU A 322 -3.69 2.38 -0.15
C LEU A 322 -4.75 3.13 0.65
N SER A 323 -4.34 3.91 1.67
CA SER A 323 -5.27 4.68 2.49
C SER A 323 -6.06 5.73 1.70
N GLU A 324 -5.41 6.39 0.72
CA GLU A 324 -6.07 7.35 -0.17
C GLU A 324 -7.11 6.64 -1.07
N THR A 325 -6.79 5.45 -1.55
CA THR A 325 -7.68 4.63 -2.38
C THR A 325 -8.87 4.10 -1.56
N GLU A 326 -8.65 3.65 -0.32
CA GLU A 326 -9.69 3.21 0.62
C GLU A 326 -10.63 4.34 1.04
N GLN A 327 -10.11 5.56 1.21
CA GLN A 327 -10.96 6.74 1.43
C GLN A 327 -11.89 6.99 0.24
N GLY A 328 -11.37 6.89 -0.99
CA GLY A 328 -12.18 6.98 -2.20
C GLY A 328 -13.23 5.87 -2.31
N MET A 329 -12.91 4.65 -1.87
CA MET A 329 -13.87 3.54 -1.78
C MET A 329 -15.00 3.87 -0.80
N THR A 330 -14.66 4.37 0.38
CA THR A 330 -15.62 4.73 1.43
C THR A 330 -16.57 5.83 0.95
N GLU A 331 -16.05 6.85 0.26
CA GLU A 331 -16.87 7.92 -0.32
C GLU A 331 -17.89 7.38 -1.33
N HIS A 332 -17.47 6.49 -2.23
CA HIS A 332 -18.37 5.88 -3.19
C HIS A 332 -19.38 4.92 -2.55
N GLN A 333 -19.03 4.28 -1.44
CA GLN A 333 -19.94 3.42 -0.69
C GLN A 333 -21.02 4.24 0.01
N ILE A 334 -20.67 5.37 0.64
CA ILE A 334 -21.65 6.32 1.22
C ILE A 334 -22.59 6.85 0.13
N ARG A 335 -22.06 7.22 -1.05
CA ARG A 335 -22.89 7.68 -2.17
C ARG A 335 -23.84 6.59 -2.66
N LYS A 336 -23.37 5.34 -2.74
CA LYS A 336 -24.21 4.18 -3.08
C LYS A 336 -25.37 4.04 -2.09
N GLU A 337 -25.08 4.00 -0.80
CA GLU A 337 -26.09 3.87 0.26
C GLU A 337 -27.09 5.04 0.25
N THR A 338 -26.61 6.26 -0.01
CA THR A 338 -27.47 7.45 -0.13
C THR A 338 -28.42 7.33 -1.33
N LEU A 339 -27.96 6.82 -2.46
CA LEU A 339 -28.78 6.62 -3.66
C LEU A 339 -29.76 5.45 -3.50
N GLU A 340 -29.37 4.37 -2.81
CA GLU A 340 -30.26 3.27 -2.45
C GLU A 340 -31.39 3.75 -1.53
N ASN A 341 -31.05 4.50 -0.49
CA ASN A 341 -32.04 5.11 0.41
C ASN A 341 -32.95 6.08 -0.36
N LYS A 342 -32.40 6.90 -1.26
CA LYS A 342 -33.19 7.80 -2.12
C LYS A 342 -34.22 7.00 -2.94
N LEU A 343 -33.82 5.89 -3.56
CA LEU A 343 -34.73 5.03 -4.31
C LEU A 343 -35.82 4.42 -3.42
N GLU A 344 -35.51 4.07 -2.18
CA GLU A 344 -36.47 3.52 -1.21
C GLU A 344 -37.49 4.58 -0.74
N THR A 345 -37.08 5.83 -0.60
CA THR A 345 -37.97 6.94 -0.18
C THR A 345 -38.88 7.46 -1.29
N LEU A 346 -38.57 7.19 -2.56
CA LEU A 346 -39.40 7.64 -3.68
C LEU A 346 -40.71 6.83 -3.75
N THR A 347 -41.82 7.52 -4.04
CA THR A 347 -43.12 6.87 -4.21
C THR A 347 -43.04 5.77 -5.27
N PRO A 348 -43.55 4.56 -4.99
CA PRO A 348 -43.61 3.49 -5.98
C PRO A 348 -44.39 3.94 -7.21
N LEU A 349 -43.83 3.73 -8.41
CA LEU A 349 -44.51 4.08 -9.67
C LEU A 349 -45.84 3.32 -9.84
N ALA A 350 -45.98 2.15 -9.20
CA ALA A 350 -47.22 1.38 -9.19
C ALA A 350 -48.36 2.14 -8.50
N ASP A 351 -48.09 2.80 -7.38
CA ASP A 351 -49.08 3.54 -6.60
C ASP A 351 -49.56 4.78 -7.36
N LEU A 352 -48.62 5.50 -8.01
CA LEU A 352 -48.94 6.64 -8.86
C LEU A 352 -49.72 6.22 -10.11
N ASP A 353 -49.37 5.10 -10.75
CA ASP A 353 -50.12 4.57 -11.89
C ASP A 353 -51.55 4.13 -11.50
N GLN A 354 -51.70 3.53 -10.32
CA GLN A 354 -53.01 3.17 -9.78
C GLN A 354 -53.85 4.40 -9.50
N ARG A 355 -53.30 5.43 -8.84
CA ARG A 355 -54.00 6.70 -8.59
C ARG A 355 -54.47 7.36 -9.88
N ARG A 356 -53.65 7.35 -10.94
CA ARG A 356 -54.03 7.88 -12.26
C ARG A 356 -55.18 7.09 -12.90
N LYS A 357 -55.20 5.76 -12.75
CA LYS A 357 -56.31 4.92 -13.24
C LYS A 357 -57.60 5.22 -12.48
N ASP A 358 -57.51 5.31 -11.16
CA ASP A 358 -58.66 5.60 -10.30
C ASP A 358 -59.27 6.96 -10.64
N LEU A 359 -58.44 8.01 -10.77
CA LEU A 359 -58.89 9.35 -11.17
C LEU A 359 -59.56 9.36 -12.55
N ARG A 360 -59.00 8.65 -13.55
CA ARG A 360 -59.63 8.53 -14.87
C ARG A 360 -60.98 7.83 -14.82
N GLU A 361 -61.12 6.81 -13.98
CA GLU A 361 -62.39 6.11 -13.82
C GLU A 361 -63.44 6.99 -13.12
N ILE A 362 -63.05 7.77 -12.11
CA ILE A 362 -63.91 8.75 -11.45
C ILE A 362 -64.38 9.81 -12.44
N ILE A 363 -63.47 10.41 -13.21
CA ILE A 363 -63.81 11.41 -14.23
C ILE A 363 -64.79 10.82 -15.24
N ARG A 364 -64.55 9.60 -15.72
CA ARG A 364 -65.46 8.93 -16.66
C ARG A 364 -66.87 8.75 -16.08
N LYS A 365 -66.98 8.30 -14.83
CA LYS A 365 -68.28 8.15 -14.14
C LYS A 365 -68.99 9.49 -14.01
N LEU A 366 -68.28 10.54 -13.57
CA LEU A 366 -68.84 11.89 -13.46
C LEU A 366 -69.26 12.46 -14.82
N GLU A 367 -68.54 12.19 -15.90
CA GLU A 367 -68.91 12.60 -17.25
C GLU A 367 -70.20 11.90 -17.74
N GLU A 368 -70.36 10.61 -17.43
CA GLU A 368 -71.59 9.87 -17.71
C GLU A 368 -72.78 10.48 -16.92
N GLU A 369 -72.60 10.76 -15.63
CA GLU A 369 -73.61 11.42 -14.78
C GLU A 369 -73.94 12.85 -15.25
N CYS A 370 -72.93 13.61 -15.65
CA CYS A 370 -73.07 14.99 -16.13
C CYS A 370 -73.90 15.05 -17.42
N LYS A 371 -73.72 14.08 -18.34
CA LYS A 371 -74.57 13.95 -19.54
C LYS A 371 -76.03 13.69 -19.19
N VAL A 372 -76.30 12.81 -18.21
CA VAL A 372 -77.66 12.55 -17.74
C VAL A 372 -78.26 13.81 -17.11
N ALA A 373 -77.51 14.52 -16.27
CA ALA A 373 -77.94 15.78 -15.67
C ALA A 373 -78.21 16.87 -16.73
N GLU A 374 -77.40 16.95 -17.80
CA GLU A 374 -77.61 17.87 -18.91
C GLU A 374 -78.89 17.56 -19.68
N ILE A 375 -79.16 16.28 -19.96
CA ILE A 375 -80.41 15.84 -20.60
C ILE A 375 -81.60 16.24 -19.73
N ASN A 376 -81.55 15.94 -18.43
CA ASN A 376 -82.61 16.31 -17.49
C ASN A 376 -82.83 17.83 -17.43
N ARG A 377 -81.74 18.60 -17.41
CA ARG A 377 -81.78 20.08 -17.45
C ARG A 377 -82.46 20.57 -18.72
N ARG A 378 -82.14 20.00 -19.88
CA ARG A 378 -82.76 20.35 -21.17
C ARG A 378 -84.25 19.99 -21.21
N ILE A 379 -84.63 18.82 -20.69
CA ILE A 379 -86.03 18.40 -20.59
C ILE A 379 -86.80 19.34 -19.66
N ALA A 380 -86.25 19.64 -18.48
CA ALA A 380 -86.89 20.53 -17.52
C ALA A 380 -87.02 21.96 -18.04
N ALA A 381 -85.99 22.49 -18.73
CA ALA A 381 -86.04 23.80 -19.38
C ALA A 381 -87.11 23.85 -20.49
N PHE A 382 -87.23 22.78 -21.28
CA PHE A 382 -88.26 22.65 -22.30
C PHE A 382 -89.66 22.63 -21.65
N ASN A 383 -89.85 21.83 -20.60
CA ASN A 383 -91.13 21.72 -19.89
C ASN A 383 -91.53 23.02 -19.19
N ASP A 384 -90.59 23.72 -18.56
CA ASP A 384 -90.82 25.04 -17.95
C ASP A 384 -91.20 26.08 -19.01
N GLY A 385 -90.43 26.17 -20.11
CA GLY A 385 -90.73 27.06 -21.23
C GLY A 385 -92.07 26.75 -21.91
N PHE A 386 -92.41 25.47 -22.05
CA PHE A 386 -93.70 25.01 -22.58
C PHE A 386 -94.85 25.40 -21.64
N SER A 387 -94.73 25.17 -20.33
CA SER A 387 -95.72 25.55 -19.33
C SER A 387 -95.94 27.07 -19.28
N LYS A 388 -94.88 27.87 -19.33
CA LYS A 388 -94.97 29.34 -19.42
C LYS A 388 -95.70 29.78 -20.69
N GLY A 389 -95.40 29.14 -21.83
CA GLY A 389 -96.08 29.42 -23.10
C GLY A 389 -97.57 29.03 -23.09
N GLU A 390 -97.91 27.90 -22.49
CA GLU A 390 -99.31 27.45 -22.31
C GLU A 390 -100.08 28.38 -21.37
N HIS A 391 -99.47 28.81 -20.26
CA HIS A 391 -100.07 29.78 -19.34
C HIS A 391 -100.26 31.16 -19.98
N ALA A 392 -99.25 31.67 -20.68
CA ALA A 392 -99.37 32.94 -21.42
C ALA A 392 -100.51 32.86 -22.46
N ARG A 393 -100.64 31.73 -23.17
CA ARG A 393 -101.75 31.49 -24.10
C ARG A 393 -103.12 31.45 -23.40
N SER A 394 -103.20 30.90 -22.19
CA SER A 394 -104.46 30.81 -21.42
C SER A 394 -104.94 32.15 -20.85
N GLN A 395 -104.07 33.16 -20.77
CA GLN A 395 -104.38 34.50 -20.25
C GLN A 395 -104.59 35.57 -21.34
N MET A 396 -104.28 35.26 -22.60
CA MET A 396 -104.46 36.18 -23.74
C MET A 396 -105.84 36.02 -24.38
N ASP A 397 -106.49 37.13 -24.72
CA ASP A 397 -107.74 37.12 -25.49
C ASP A 397 -107.47 36.79 -26.98
N GLU A 398 -108.49 36.35 -27.72
CA GLU A 398 -108.33 35.75 -29.07
C GLU A 398 -107.71 36.71 -30.11
N ASP A 399 -107.86 38.01 -29.89
CA ASP A 399 -107.28 39.09 -30.71
C ASP A 399 -105.84 39.47 -30.30
N GLU A 400 -105.49 39.37 -29.01
CA GLU A 400 -104.13 39.59 -28.49
C GLU A 400 -103.17 38.48 -28.94
N TRP A 401 -103.66 37.23 -28.98
CA TRP A 401 -102.89 36.09 -29.49
C TRP A 401 -102.52 36.24 -30.97
N LYS A 402 -103.43 36.76 -31.80
CA LYS A 402 -103.18 37.02 -33.23
C LYS A 402 -102.14 38.12 -33.44
N GLN A 403 -102.12 39.16 -32.59
CA GLN A 403 -101.09 40.20 -32.63
C GLN A 403 -99.72 39.67 -32.19
N SER A 404 -99.63 38.89 -31.11
CA SER A 404 -98.38 38.28 -30.63
C SER A 404 -97.75 37.35 -31.69
N ARG A 405 -98.57 36.48 -32.30
CA ARG A 405 -98.13 35.58 -33.38
C ARG A 405 -97.66 36.33 -34.64
N ASN A 406 -98.26 37.47 -34.96
CA ASN A 406 -97.85 38.30 -36.09
C ASN A 406 -96.59 39.14 -35.77
N GLY A 407 -96.39 39.56 -34.52
CA GLY A 407 -95.17 40.25 -34.07
C GLY A 407 -93.91 39.36 -34.05
N ILE A 408 -94.06 38.07 -33.74
CA ILE A 408 -92.95 37.10 -33.82
C ILE A 408 -92.49 36.89 -35.27
N LYS A 409 -93.41 36.96 -36.24
CA LYS A 409 -93.06 36.87 -37.67
C LYS A 409 -92.33 38.10 -38.21
N THR A 410 -92.48 39.27 -37.59
CA THR A 410 -91.81 40.50 -38.03
C THR A 410 -90.38 40.67 -37.50
N ASN A 411 -90.00 39.99 -36.41
CA ASN A 411 -88.63 40.05 -35.84
C ASN A 411 -87.72 38.86 -36.24
N GLY A 412 -88.18 37.96 -37.12
CA GLY A 412 -87.42 36.80 -37.61
C GLY A 412 -86.55 37.05 -38.86
N HIS A 413 -86.14 38.30 -39.11
CA HIS A 413 -85.20 38.63 -40.19
C HIS A 413 -83.96 39.31 -39.64
N HIS A 414 -82.79 38.80 -40.07
CA HIS A 414 -81.40 39.05 -39.66
C HIS A 414 -80.95 38.21 -38.44
N THR A 415 -79.94 37.34 -38.54
CA THR A 415 -78.69 37.41 -39.31
C THR A 415 -78.23 36.03 -39.80
N GLU A 416 -77.81 35.94 -41.07
CA GLU A 416 -76.97 34.85 -41.57
C GLU A 416 -75.58 34.92 -40.92
N PRO A 417 -74.95 33.78 -40.58
CA PRO A 417 -73.54 33.77 -40.21
C PRO A 417 -72.69 33.90 -41.49
N LYS A 418 -71.97 35.03 -41.63
CA LYS A 418 -70.86 35.16 -42.58
C LYS A 418 -69.78 34.13 -42.22
N VAL A 419 -69.56 33.20 -43.14
CA VAL A 419 -68.37 32.37 -43.24
C VAL A 419 -67.18 33.29 -43.55
N ASN A 420 -66.31 33.52 -42.57
CA ASN A 420 -64.97 34.03 -42.83
C ASN A 420 -64.02 32.83 -42.94
N GLY A 421 -63.71 32.46 -44.17
CA GLY A 421 -62.44 31.81 -44.48
C GLY A 421 -61.41 32.90 -44.69
N GLU A 422 -60.38 32.93 -43.84
CA GLU A 422 -59.07 33.45 -44.22
C GLU A 422 -58.02 32.41 -43.81
N SER A 423 -57.40 31.88 -44.85
CA SER A 423 -56.10 31.27 -44.89
C SER A 423 -55.02 32.25 -44.41
N HIS A 424 -54.26 31.86 -43.39
CA HIS A 424 -52.80 31.83 -43.42
C HIS A 424 -52.23 31.00 -42.27
#